data_AF-A0A3N5IRG2-F1
#
_entry.id   AF-A0A3N5IRG2-F1
#
_cell.length_a   1.000
_cell.length_b   1.000
_cell.length_c   1.000
_cell.angle_alpha   90.00
_cell.angle_beta   90.00
_cell.angle_gamma   90.00
#
_symmetry.space_group_name_H-M   'P 1'
#
loop_
_entity.id
_entity.type
_entity.pdbx_description
1 polymer ?
#
loop_
_entity_poly.entity_id
_entity_poly.type
_entity_poly.pdbx_seq_one_letter_code
_entity_poly.pdbx_strand_id
1 'polypeptide(L)' 'KWISIATLAGLPVTVIPVGKTKANLPVGIQIMGPYMEDGTSLDLAMKMENVLGGFTPPPGFEQ' A
#
# COMPACT_ATOMS: atom_id res chain seq x y z
N LYS A 1 12.43 -12.01 3.07
CA LYS A 1 11.13 -11.95 2.34
C LYS A 1 10.17 -11.18 3.22
N TRP A 2 9.92 -9.91 2.89
CA TRP A 2 9.33 -8.94 3.83
C TRP A 2 7.84 -9.19 4.12
N ILE A 3 7.09 -9.69 3.13
CA ILE A 3 5.67 -10.07 3.28
C ILE A 3 5.43 -11.29 4.19
N SER A 4 6.45 -12.12 4.44
CA SER A 4 6.26 -13.47 4.99
C SER A 4 5.69 -13.50 6.41
N ILE A 5 6.03 -12.52 7.24
CA ILE A 5 5.56 -12.45 8.63
C ILE A 5 4.04 -12.19 8.66
N ALA A 6 3.56 -11.29 7.81
CA ALA A 6 2.14 -10.96 7.72
C ALA A 6 1.32 -12.17 7.26
N THR A 7 1.80 -12.88 6.23
CA THR A 7 1.15 -14.08 5.70
C THR A 7 1.09 -15.20 6.74
N LEU A 8 2.20 -15.43 7.46
CA LEU A 8 2.25 -16.48 8.49
C LEU A 8 1.35 -16.16 9.69
N ALA A 9 1.26 -14.89 10.07
CA ALA A 9 0.46 -14.45 11.21
C ALA A 9 -1.04 -14.29 10.90
N GLY A 10 -1.45 -14.42 9.63
CA GLY A 10 -2.85 -14.23 9.22
C GLY A 10 -3.36 -12.81 9.46
N LEU A 11 -2.47 -11.82 9.43
CA LEU A 11 -2.80 -10.42 9.71
C LEU A 11 -3.28 -9.70 8.45
N PRO A 12 -4.23 -8.76 8.57
CA PRO A 12 -4.68 -7.94 7.46
C PRO A 12 -3.57 -6.99 7.02
N VAL A 13 -3.53 -6.78 5.72
CA VAL A 13 -2.48 -6.03 5.05
C VAL A 13 -3.06 -5.20 3.91
N THR A 14 -2.69 -3.92 3.86
CA THR A 14 -3.00 -3.02 2.75
C THR A 14 -1.71 -2.42 2.20
N VAL A 15 -1.59 -2.35 0.87
CA VAL A 15 -0.43 -1.75 0.20
C VAL A 15 -0.89 -0.53 -0.58
N ILE A 16 -0.22 0.60 -0.36
CA ILE A 16 -0.50 1.87 -1.06
C ILE A 16 0.74 2.40 -1.76
N PRO A 17 0.60 3.12 -2.89
CA PRO A 17 1.69 3.85 -3.52
C PRO A 17 2.09 5.06 -2.66
N VAL A 18 3.40 5.30 -2.51
CA VAL A 18 3.93 6.44 -1.72
C VAL A 18 4.83 7.37 -2.53
N GLY A 19 5.02 7.08 -3.80
CA GLY A 19 5.82 7.89 -4.71
C GLY A 19 6.67 7.05 -5.65
N LYS A 20 7.73 7.66 -6.17
CA LYS A 20 8.64 7.04 -7.12
C LYS A 20 10.09 7.20 -6.69
N THR A 21 10.93 6.24 -7.05
CA THR A 21 12.38 6.35 -6.88
C THR A 21 12.97 7.40 -7.83
N LYS A 22 14.27 7.74 -7.65
CA LYS A 22 15.01 8.59 -8.60
C LYS A 22 15.06 8.03 -10.03
N ALA A 23 14.90 6.71 -10.17
CA ALA A 23 14.81 6.02 -11.46
C ALA A 23 13.37 5.93 -11.99
N ASN A 24 12.43 6.70 -11.42
CA ASN A 24 11.01 6.74 -11.78
C ASN A 24 10.25 5.41 -11.57
N LEU A 25 10.75 4.52 -10.70
CA LEU A 25 10.07 3.27 -10.36
C LEU A 25 9.08 3.49 -9.21
N PRO A 26 7.86 2.92 -9.26
CA PRO A 26 6.88 3.06 -8.20
C PRO A 26 7.37 2.43 -6.89
N VAL A 27 7.11 3.11 -5.77
CA VAL A 27 7.38 2.63 -4.42
C VAL A 27 6.06 2.51 -3.68
N GLY A 28 5.84 1.38 -3.02
CA GLY A 28 4.70 1.15 -2.14
C GLY A 28 5.14 0.87 -0.71
N ILE A 29 4.24 1.11 0.24
CA ILE A 29 4.40 0.69 1.63
C ILE A 29 3.32 -0.32 1.98
N GLN A 30 3.63 -1.21 2.93
CA GLN A 30 2.67 -2.15 3.49
C GLN A 30 2.26 -1.70 4.88
N ILE A 31 0.96 -1.53 5.06
CA ILE A 31 0.30 -1.25 6.32
C ILE A 31 -0.21 -2.59 6.86
N MET A 32 0.22 -2.95 8.05
CA MET A 32 -0.23 -4.16 8.75
C MET A 32 -1.16 -3.75 9.88
N GLY A 33 -2.36 -4.34 9.90
CA GLY A 33 -3.33 -4.14 10.98
C GLY A 33 -3.34 -5.31 11.98
N PRO A 34 -3.98 -5.14 13.15
CA PRO A 34 -4.30 -6.24 14.05
C PRO A 34 -5.22 -7.29 13.40
N TYR A 35 -5.28 -8.48 13.97
CA TYR A 35 -6.15 -9.55 13.47
C TYR A 35 -7.62 -9.09 13.39
N MET A 36 -8.30 -9.39 12.27
CA MET A 36 -9.68 -8.99 11.94
C MET A 36 -9.93 -7.47 11.83
N GLU A 37 -8.89 -6.65 11.71
CA GLU A 37 -9.00 -5.19 11.56
C GLU A 37 -8.68 -4.69 10.14
N ASP A 38 -9.15 -5.37 9.10
CA ASP A 38 -9.00 -4.93 7.70
C ASP A 38 -9.54 -3.51 7.47
N GLY A 39 -10.63 -3.14 8.17
CA GLY A 39 -11.19 -1.79 8.11
C GLY A 39 -10.21 -0.72 8.60
N THR A 40 -9.43 -1.01 9.65
CA THR A 40 -8.43 -0.10 10.20
C THR A 40 -7.27 0.10 9.22
N SER A 41 -6.77 -0.97 8.59
CA SER A 41 -5.68 -0.84 7.61
C SER A 41 -6.12 -0.09 6.35
N LEU A 42 -7.37 -0.25 5.93
CA LEU A 42 -7.96 0.49 4.81
C LEU A 42 -8.22 1.97 5.16
N ASP A 43 -8.73 2.28 6.35
CA ASP A 43 -8.95 3.66 6.78
C ASP A 43 -7.64 4.46 6.81
N LEU A 44 -6.58 3.86 7.36
CA LEU A 44 -5.24 4.46 7.32
C LEU A 44 -4.75 4.63 5.88
N ALA A 45 -4.91 3.62 5.03
CA ALA A 45 -4.53 3.68 3.62
C ALA A 45 -5.22 4.86 2.90
N MET A 46 -6.54 5.01 3.06
CA MET A 46 -7.31 6.11 2.45
C MET A 46 -6.84 7.49 2.95
N LYS A 47 -6.57 7.63 4.26
CA LYS A 47 -6.03 8.87 4.83
C LYS A 47 -4.66 9.20 4.25
N MET A 48 -3.80 8.20 4.06
CA MET A 48 -2.46 8.38 3.49
C MET A 48 -2.51 8.74 2.01
N GLU A 49 -3.41 8.16 1.22
CA GLU A 49 -3.57 8.52 -0.20
C GLU A 49 -3.93 10.00 -0.37
N ASN A 50 -4.77 10.56 0.50
CA ASN A 50 -5.09 11.99 0.49
C ASN A 50 -3.87 12.91 0.73
N VAL A 51 -2.85 12.42 1.43
CA VAL A 51 -1.61 13.16 1.71
C VAL A 51 -0.57 12.94 0.61
N LEU A 52 -0.49 11.71 0.09
CA LEU A 52 0.58 11.27 -0.82
C LEU A 52 0.22 11.41 -2.31
N GLY A 53 -1.05 11.66 -2.63
CA GLY A 53 -1.53 11.84 -4.01
C GLY A 53 -1.93 10.54 -4.72
N GLY A 54 -1.93 9.40 -4.01
CA GLY A 54 -2.46 8.12 -4.49
C GLY A 54 -1.74 7.55 -5.72
N PHE A 55 -2.45 6.70 -6.47
CA PHE A 55 -1.93 6.06 -7.68
C PHE A 55 -1.78 7.03 -8.86
N THR A 56 -0.61 7.04 -9.48
CA THR A 56 -0.38 7.72 -10.77
C THR A 56 -0.20 6.66 -11.86
N PRO A 57 -1.07 6.65 -12.90
CA PRO A 57 -0.97 5.66 -13.98
C PRO A 57 0.37 5.76 -14.72
N PRO A 58 0.98 4.62 -15.10
CA PRO A 58 2.16 4.63 -15.96
C PRO A 58 1.79 5.00 -17.40
N PRO A 59 2.76 5.45 -18.23
CA PRO A 59 2.54 5.62 -19.67
C PRO A 59 2.05 4.32 -20.32
N GLY A 60 1.04 4.41 -21.20
CA GLY A 60 0.43 3.24 -21.85
C GLY A 60 -0.65 2.52 -21.01
N PHE A 61 -1.06 3.11 -19.88
CA PHE A 61 -2.21 2.66 -19.10
C PHE A 61 -3.51 3.15 -19.74
N GLU A 62 -3.86 2.58 -20.89
CA GLU A 62 -5.18 2.74 -21.54
C GLU A 62 -6.08 1.62 -21.00
N GLN A 63 -7.27 1.98 -20.50
CA GLN A 63 -8.23 1.07 -19.88
C GLN A 63 -8.96 0.20 -20.92
#